data_AF-A0A5A7PMY6-F1
#
_entry.id   AF-A0A5A7PMY6-F1
#
_cell.length_a   1.000
_cell.length_b   1.000
_cell.length_c   1.000
_cell.angle_alpha   90.00
_cell.angle_beta   90.00
_cell.angle_gamma   90.00
#
_symmetry.space_group_name_H-M   'P 1'
#
loop_
_entity.id
_entity.type
_entity.pdbx_description
1 polymer ?
#
loop_
_entity_poly.entity_id
_entity_poly.type
_entity_poly.pdbx_seq_one_letter_code
_entity_poly.pdbx_strand_id
1 'polypeptide(L)'
;MIKKSHMGKIPWPKLNLPFTKEGKQGKAENERSLMSKPINVNEEYKQAFRTKSYNDIRDKVQCQLETSCVLHEDQPSSSSSTNLCEFLLEPHQEPLIALNLHRFVANYFEITNEASRICGSLLTSIRQARLDRTSIKNVISFVQKSPHCSNWTSDEHRAVHENLVLFASKKNPFSQTGPPNFRELHNGHTLLLHNLTSSQCKKTKKKKRKNLLKRAIVGFIVMMGFGALAFALLLVSNPCLLGLVAPPGLGMWALAHFMKKRAEPEKLLAKVDAGAKGVFVIMNDFETMSRIVKRLDHETEHRKFVADICVRKLGEKKVLKEVVKEFETHETCFMEQLEELEKQIYLCYLDINRSTRMVTKEMMVRC
;
A
#
# COMPACT_ATOMS: atom_id res chain seq x y z
N MET A 1 30.32 24.42 34.82
CA MET A 1 28.97 25.03 34.90
C MET A 1 28.22 24.61 33.64
N ILE A 2 27.55 23.45 33.67
CA ILE A 2 27.00 22.77 32.47
C ILE A 2 25.48 22.95 32.46
N LYS A 3 24.99 23.57 31.40
CA LYS A 3 23.59 23.94 31.16
C LYS A 3 22.80 22.68 30.76
N LYS A 4 21.85 22.26 31.60
CA LYS A 4 20.88 21.18 31.28
C LYS A 4 19.94 21.65 30.17
N SER A 5 19.95 21.00 29.01
CA SER A 5 18.91 21.18 27.99
C SER A 5 17.72 20.24 28.29
N HIS A 6 16.60 20.84 28.69
CA HIS A 6 15.31 20.17 28.75
C HIS A 6 14.82 19.85 27.33
N MET A 7 14.69 18.57 27.01
CA MET A 7 14.05 18.13 25.77
C MET A 7 12.54 18.02 26.04
N GLY A 8 11.79 18.97 25.51
CA GLY A 8 10.34 19.07 25.65
C GLY A 8 9.62 17.88 25.00
N LYS A 9 8.57 17.40 25.66
CA LYS A 9 7.64 16.39 25.15
C LYS A 9 6.89 16.98 23.95
N ILE A 10 7.09 16.41 22.77
CA ILE A 10 6.34 16.79 21.56
C ILE A 10 4.94 16.16 21.66
N PRO A 11 3.85 16.95 21.59
CA PRO A 11 2.49 16.43 21.66
C PRO A 11 2.09 15.81 20.31
N TRP A 12 1.53 14.61 20.37
CA TRP A 12 0.98 13.89 19.23
C TRP A 12 -0.25 14.62 18.67
N PRO A 13 -0.32 14.93 17.37
CA PRO A 13 -1.58 15.39 16.78
C PRO A 13 -2.53 14.20 16.68
N LYS A 14 -3.71 14.33 17.31
CA LYS A 14 -4.84 13.42 17.15
C LYS A 14 -5.24 13.37 15.66
N LEU A 15 -4.99 12.24 15.01
CA LEU A 15 -5.51 11.91 13.69
C LEU A 15 -7.03 11.68 13.79
N ASN A 16 -7.81 12.72 13.50
CA ASN A 16 -9.24 12.58 13.26
C ASN A 16 -9.45 12.02 11.85
N LEU A 17 -9.79 10.74 11.75
CA LEU A 17 -10.26 10.09 10.53
C LEU A 17 -11.69 10.60 10.21
N PRO A 18 -11.97 11.12 9.00
CA PRO A 18 -13.27 11.67 8.66
C PRO A 18 -14.19 10.56 8.15
N PHE A 19 -14.71 9.73 9.06
CA PHE A 19 -15.87 8.89 8.77
C PHE A 19 -16.79 8.85 9.98
N THR A 20 -17.60 9.90 10.13
CA THR A 20 -18.82 9.82 10.94
C THR A 20 -19.96 10.34 10.08
N LYS A 21 -20.74 9.41 9.53
CA LYS A 21 -22.04 9.71 8.94
C LYS A 21 -22.97 10.11 10.07
N GLU A 22 -23.45 11.35 10.04
CA GLU A 22 -24.56 11.80 10.88
C GLU A 22 -25.82 11.00 10.52
N GLY A 23 -26.22 10.11 11.42
CA GLY A 23 -27.51 9.42 11.42
C GLY A 23 -28.40 10.02 12.50
N LYS A 24 -29.54 10.58 12.08
CA LYS A 24 -30.52 11.30 12.90
C LYS A 24 -31.03 10.47 14.09
N GLN A 25 -31.14 11.17 15.21
CA GLN A 25 -31.73 10.80 16.49
C GLN A 25 -33.25 10.57 16.37
N GLY A 26 -33.78 9.53 17.02
CA GLY A 26 -35.22 9.28 17.11
C GLY A 26 -35.61 8.07 17.96
N LYS A 27 -35.79 8.33 19.27
CA LYS A 27 -36.59 7.64 20.31
C LYS A 27 -36.24 6.21 20.80
N ALA A 28 -36.20 6.14 22.13
CA ALA A 28 -36.16 4.97 23.03
C ALA A 28 -37.29 3.96 22.72
N GLU A 29 -37.23 2.68 23.09
CA GLU A 29 -36.98 2.13 24.42
C GLU A 29 -36.73 0.61 24.35
N ASN A 30 -35.93 0.13 25.30
CA ASN A 30 -35.92 -1.20 25.93
C ASN A 30 -35.32 -2.47 25.27
N GLU A 31 -34.35 -3.01 26.03
CA GLU A 31 -34.01 -4.43 26.23
C GLU A 31 -33.54 -5.30 25.03
N ARG A 32 -32.22 -5.43 24.92
CA ARG A 32 -31.52 -6.61 25.47
C ARG A 32 -30.00 -6.44 25.39
N SER A 33 -29.37 -6.77 26.52
CA SER A 33 -27.94 -6.96 26.73
C SER A 33 -27.27 -7.71 25.56
N LEU A 34 -26.67 -6.95 24.65
CA LEU A 34 -25.47 -7.36 23.95
C LEU A 34 -24.43 -6.36 24.40
N MET A 35 -23.66 -6.73 25.43
CA MET A 35 -22.43 -6.01 25.75
C MET A 35 -21.63 -5.89 24.46
N SER A 36 -21.58 -4.66 23.92
CA SER A 36 -20.60 -4.31 22.91
C SER A 36 -19.25 -4.54 23.56
N LYS A 37 -18.63 -5.68 23.25
CA LYS A 37 -17.23 -5.93 23.60
C LYS A 37 -16.47 -4.68 23.15
N PRO A 38 -15.69 -4.02 24.02
CA PRO A 38 -14.90 -2.89 23.59
C PRO A 38 -14.07 -3.34 22.40
N ILE A 39 -14.23 -2.66 21.26
CA ILE A 39 -13.49 -2.95 20.03
C ILE A 39 -12.02 -2.74 20.37
N ASN A 40 -11.34 -3.86 20.66
CA ASN A 40 -9.94 -3.84 20.96
C ASN A 40 -9.21 -3.74 19.62
N VAL A 41 -8.92 -2.50 19.20
CA VAL A 41 -8.26 -2.16 17.94
C VAL A 41 -6.95 -2.94 17.79
N ASN A 42 -6.24 -3.25 18.89
CA ASN A 42 -5.02 -4.06 18.84
C ASN A 42 -5.31 -5.53 18.52
N GLU A 43 -6.40 -6.09 19.03
CA GLU A 43 -6.79 -7.46 18.68
C GLU A 43 -7.37 -7.55 17.26
N GLU A 44 -8.10 -6.53 16.81
CA GLU A 44 -8.55 -6.43 15.41
C GLU A 44 -7.35 -6.32 14.45
N TYR A 45 -6.36 -5.48 14.80
CA TYR A 45 -5.10 -5.37 14.08
C TYR A 45 -4.37 -6.72 14.00
N LYS A 46 -4.20 -7.41 15.13
CA LYS A 46 -3.56 -8.74 15.15
C LYS A 46 -4.34 -9.79 14.35
N GLN A 47 -5.67 -9.72 14.35
CA GLN A 47 -6.51 -10.64 13.58
C GLN A 47 -6.37 -10.43 12.06
N ALA A 48 -6.06 -9.22 11.59
CA ALA A 48 -5.82 -8.97 10.17
C ALA A 48 -4.66 -9.82 9.60
N PHE A 49 -3.63 -10.09 10.42
CA PHE A 49 -2.48 -10.94 10.07
C PHE A 49 -2.71 -12.44 10.29
N ARG A 50 -3.90 -12.87 10.75
CA ARG A 50 -4.23 -14.29 10.96
C ARG A 50 -5.17 -14.84 9.90
N THR A 51 -5.41 -14.08 8.85
CA THR A 51 -6.25 -14.51 7.74
C THR A 51 -5.57 -15.65 6.97
N LYS A 52 -6.38 -16.55 6.40
CA LYS A 52 -5.87 -17.66 5.58
C LYS A 52 -4.97 -17.16 4.44
N SER A 53 -5.41 -16.12 3.73
CA SER A 53 -4.63 -15.51 2.65
C SER A 53 -3.26 -14.99 3.10
N TYR A 54 -3.18 -14.43 4.31
CA TYR A 54 -1.91 -13.96 4.87
C TYR A 54 -0.96 -15.12 5.21
N ASN A 55 -1.48 -16.19 5.80
CA ASN A 55 -0.65 -17.37 6.08
C ASN A 55 -0.19 -18.02 4.76
N ASP A 56 -1.09 -18.17 3.78
CA ASP A 56 -0.77 -18.74 2.47
C ASP A 56 0.36 -17.96 1.77
N ILE A 57 0.33 -16.62 1.81
CA ILE A 57 1.36 -15.80 1.15
C ILE A 57 2.69 -15.85 1.90
N ARG A 58 2.64 -15.83 3.24
CA ARG A 58 3.81 -15.98 4.11
C ARG A 58 4.51 -17.31 3.85
N ASP A 59 3.74 -18.40 3.79
CA ASP A 59 4.27 -19.75 3.57
C ASP A 59 4.90 -19.85 2.18
N LYS A 60 4.25 -19.30 1.13
CA LYS A 60 4.83 -19.22 -0.22
C LYS A 60 6.17 -18.47 -0.24
N VAL A 61 6.25 -17.30 0.41
CA VAL A 61 7.49 -16.52 0.49
C VAL A 61 8.59 -17.32 1.19
N GLN A 62 8.26 -17.95 2.32
CA GLN A 62 9.22 -18.69 3.13
C GLN A 62 9.81 -19.87 2.35
N CYS A 63 8.97 -20.67 1.68
CA CYS A 63 9.42 -21.80 0.86
C CYS A 63 10.36 -21.35 -0.27
N GLN A 64 10.07 -20.22 -0.93
CA GLN A 64 10.90 -19.70 -2.02
C GLN A 64 12.24 -19.14 -1.53
N LEU A 65 12.23 -18.48 -0.37
CA LEU A 65 13.44 -17.95 0.25
C LEU A 65 14.36 -19.07 0.73
N GLU A 66 13.80 -20.20 1.17
CA GLU A 66 14.55 -21.42 1.50
C GLU A 66 15.09 -22.12 0.26
N THR A 67 14.28 -22.27 -0.79
CA THR A 67 14.68 -22.91 -2.06
C THR A 67 15.80 -22.13 -2.75
N SER A 68 15.73 -20.80 -2.73
CA SER A 68 16.78 -19.92 -3.29
C SER A 68 18.12 -20.05 -2.56
N CYS A 69 18.13 -20.50 -1.29
CA CYS A 69 19.36 -20.73 -0.54
C CYS A 69 20.03 -22.07 -0.85
N VAL A 70 19.30 -23.06 -1.35
CA VAL A 70 19.84 -24.40 -1.67
C VAL A 70 20.54 -24.42 -3.03
N LEU A 71 20.21 -23.47 -3.92
CA LEU A 71 20.64 -23.51 -5.32
C LEU A 71 21.70 -22.47 -5.71
N HIS A 72 22.08 -21.53 -4.84
CA HIS A 72 22.97 -20.42 -5.24
C HIS A 72 23.99 -20.01 -4.16
N GLU A 73 25.21 -20.53 -4.28
CA GLU A 73 26.42 -19.87 -3.73
C GLU A 73 27.04 -18.84 -4.70
N ASP A 74 26.70 -18.84 -6.00
CA ASP A 74 27.52 -18.15 -7.03
C ASP A 74 26.83 -17.09 -7.92
N GLN A 75 25.69 -16.48 -7.58
CA GLN A 75 25.10 -15.41 -8.42
C GLN A 75 24.52 -14.19 -7.66
N PRO A 76 24.51 -12.99 -8.29
CA PRO A 76 24.21 -11.74 -7.63
C PRO A 76 22.73 -11.64 -7.24
N SER A 77 22.49 -11.01 -6.10
CA SER A 77 21.21 -10.79 -5.38
C SER A 77 20.03 -10.18 -6.17
N SER A 78 20.21 -9.88 -7.46
CA SER A 78 19.16 -9.32 -8.32
C SER A 78 18.26 -10.38 -8.96
N SER A 79 18.73 -11.63 -9.13
CA SER A 79 17.95 -12.71 -9.77
C SER A 79 16.96 -13.40 -8.79
N SER A 80 17.29 -13.46 -7.51
CA SER A 80 16.44 -14.12 -6.49
C SER A 80 15.20 -13.30 -6.15
N SER A 81 15.31 -11.97 -6.09
CA SER A 81 14.17 -11.08 -5.84
C SER A 81 13.19 -11.06 -7.00
N THR A 82 13.66 -11.20 -8.24
CA THR A 82 12.81 -11.27 -9.45
C THR A 82 12.01 -12.56 -9.53
N ASN A 83 12.61 -13.71 -9.23
CA ASN A 83 11.90 -15.00 -9.15
C ASN A 83 10.82 -15.03 -8.07
N LEU A 84 11.06 -14.37 -6.93
CA LEU A 84 10.12 -14.28 -5.82
C LEU A 84 8.88 -13.44 -6.19
N CYS A 85 9.04 -12.41 -7.02
CA CYS A 85 7.94 -11.58 -7.48
C CYS A 85 7.02 -12.32 -8.46
N GLU A 86 7.61 -13.02 -9.43
CA GLU A 86 6.87 -13.76 -10.44
C GLU A 86 6.01 -14.88 -9.83
N PHE A 87 6.50 -15.51 -8.76
CA PHE A 87 5.77 -16.57 -8.06
C PHE A 87 4.65 -16.06 -7.13
N LEU A 88 4.77 -14.85 -6.59
CA LEU A 88 3.82 -14.29 -5.64
C LEU A 88 2.68 -13.52 -6.31
N LEU A 89 2.85 -13.11 -7.57
CA LEU A 89 1.86 -12.37 -8.33
C LEU A 89 0.86 -13.30 -9.04
N GLU A 90 -0.42 -13.18 -8.70
CA GLU A 90 -1.53 -13.85 -9.40
C GLU A 90 -2.48 -12.79 -9.99
N PRO A 91 -2.86 -12.79 -11.29
CA PRO A 91 -2.71 -13.81 -12.34
C PRO A 91 -1.65 -13.51 -13.43
N HIS A 92 -1.17 -14.58 -14.10
CA HIS A 92 -0.26 -14.54 -15.26
C HIS A 92 -0.83 -13.65 -16.38
N GLN A 93 -0.02 -12.71 -16.86
CA GLN A 93 -0.42 -11.67 -17.81
C GLN A 93 -0.61 -12.25 -19.23
N GLU A 94 -1.85 -12.56 -19.62
CA GLU A 94 -2.21 -12.74 -21.03
C GLU A 94 -2.78 -11.43 -21.60
N PRO A 95 -2.10 -10.80 -22.59
CA PRO A 95 -2.49 -9.48 -23.06
C PRO A 95 -3.38 -9.59 -24.28
N LEU A 96 -4.69 -9.38 -24.11
CA LEU A 96 -5.56 -9.02 -25.24
C LEU A 96 -6.58 -7.95 -24.82
N ILE A 97 -6.46 -6.78 -25.46
CA ILE A 97 -7.52 -5.88 -25.97
C ILE A 97 -7.44 -4.38 -25.58
N ALA A 98 -7.57 -3.56 -26.65
CA ALA A 98 -7.83 -2.12 -26.79
C ALA A 98 -6.69 -1.13 -26.43
N LEU A 99 -6.10 -0.51 -27.45
CA LEU A 99 -4.90 0.37 -27.43
C LEU A 99 -4.83 1.43 -26.31
N ASN A 100 -5.95 2.02 -25.87
CA ASN A 100 -5.97 3.01 -24.77
C ASN A 100 -6.15 2.38 -23.38
N LEU A 101 -6.80 1.21 -23.29
CA LEU A 101 -6.84 0.41 -22.07
C LEU A 101 -5.49 -0.30 -21.89
N HIS A 102 -4.85 -0.69 -22.99
CA HIS A 102 -3.53 -1.32 -23.03
C HIS A 102 -2.46 -0.47 -22.35
N ARG A 103 -2.35 0.83 -22.65
CA ARG A 103 -1.34 1.69 -22.00
C ARG A 103 -1.59 1.86 -20.51
N PHE A 104 -2.84 2.00 -20.09
CA PHE A 104 -3.16 2.12 -18.67
C PHE A 104 -2.82 0.84 -17.91
N VAL A 105 -3.23 -0.29 -18.47
CA VAL A 105 -3.06 -1.60 -17.87
C VAL A 105 -1.59 -1.99 -17.85
N ALA A 106 -0.85 -1.73 -18.93
CA ALA A 106 0.60 -1.91 -18.97
C ALA A 106 1.29 -1.09 -17.88
N ASN A 107 0.99 0.21 -17.76
CA ASN A 107 1.58 1.04 -16.71
C ASN A 107 1.17 0.58 -15.29
N TYR A 108 -0.05 0.10 -15.10
CA TYR A 108 -0.49 -0.46 -13.81
C TYR A 108 0.30 -1.71 -13.46
N PHE A 109 0.44 -2.64 -14.41
CA PHE A 109 1.20 -3.87 -14.21
C PHE A 109 2.69 -3.61 -13.98
N GLU A 110 3.28 -2.67 -14.72
CA GLU A 110 4.65 -2.20 -14.53
C GLU A 110 4.86 -1.68 -13.11
N ILE A 111 3.94 -0.84 -12.62
CA ILE A 111 3.93 -0.32 -11.25
C ILE A 111 3.82 -1.44 -10.21
N THR A 112 2.87 -2.37 -10.38
CA THR A 112 2.71 -3.48 -9.44
C THR A 112 3.90 -4.44 -9.45
N ASN A 113 4.55 -4.59 -10.61
CA ASN A 113 5.74 -5.43 -10.75
C ASN A 113 6.94 -4.78 -10.07
N GLU A 114 7.14 -3.48 -10.27
CA GLU A 114 8.19 -2.72 -9.59
C GLU A 114 7.99 -2.70 -8.07
N ALA A 115 6.75 -2.48 -7.61
CA ALA A 115 6.40 -2.58 -6.20
C ALA A 115 6.76 -3.97 -5.65
N SER A 116 6.39 -5.04 -6.36
CA SER A 116 6.73 -6.41 -5.96
C SER A 116 8.25 -6.60 -5.85
N ARG A 117 9.02 -6.10 -6.82
CA ARG A 117 10.49 -6.17 -6.81
C ARG A 117 11.10 -5.52 -5.58
N ILE A 118 10.61 -4.35 -5.20
CA ILE A 118 11.05 -3.66 -3.98
C ILE A 118 10.69 -4.49 -2.75
N CYS A 119 9.46 -5.02 -2.66
CA CYS A 119 9.05 -5.91 -1.57
C CYS A 119 9.96 -7.16 -1.48
N GLY A 120 10.31 -7.79 -2.60
CA GLY A 120 11.24 -8.91 -2.64
C GLY A 120 12.63 -8.53 -2.15
N SER A 121 13.16 -7.39 -2.60
CA SER A 121 14.46 -6.88 -2.15
C SER A 121 14.47 -6.58 -0.64
N LEU A 122 13.38 -6.02 -0.10
CA LEU A 122 13.24 -5.77 1.34
C LEU A 122 13.21 -7.07 2.16
N LEU A 123 12.56 -8.14 1.68
CA LEU A 123 12.59 -9.45 2.33
C LEU A 123 14.03 -9.99 2.39
N THR A 124 14.80 -9.83 1.33
CA THR A 124 16.24 -10.18 1.33
C THR A 124 17.00 -9.33 2.35
N SER A 125 16.75 -8.02 2.42
CA SER A 125 17.37 -7.13 3.42
C SER A 125 17.04 -7.56 4.86
N ILE A 126 15.79 -7.93 5.14
CA ILE A 126 15.36 -8.43 6.45
C ILE A 126 16.09 -9.73 6.80
N ARG A 127 16.18 -10.67 5.86
CA ARG A 127 16.91 -11.92 6.06
C ARG A 127 18.38 -11.63 6.38
N GLN A 128 19.02 -10.78 5.59
CA GLN A 128 20.42 -10.41 5.81
C GLN A 128 20.63 -9.76 7.19
N ALA A 129 19.76 -8.82 7.59
CA ALA A 129 19.81 -8.19 8.90
C ALA A 129 19.69 -9.22 10.06
N ARG A 130 18.81 -10.21 9.91
CA ARG A 130 18.66 -11.33 10.87
C ARG A 130 19.92 -12.21 10.94
N LEU A 131 20.56 -12.47 9.81
CA LEU A 131 21.82 -13.22 9.77
C LEU A 131 22.96 -12.43 10.42
N ASP A 132 23.07 -11.14 10.12
CA ASP A 132 24.12 -10.26 10.63
C ASP A 132 24.05 -10.08 12.14
N ARG A 133 22.83 -10.03 12.68
CA ARG A 133 22.55 -10.05 14.11
C ARG A 133 23.18 -11.25 14.83
N THR A 134 23.34 -12.39 14.18
CA THR A 134 23.91 -13.61 14.80
C THR A 134 25.31 -13.34 15.37
N SER A 135 26.12 -12.55 14.67
CA SER A 135 27.45 -12.14 15.12
C SER A 135 27.40 -11.35 16.43
N ILE A 136 26.45 -10.41 16.56
CA ILE A 136 26.23 -9.66 17.80
C ILE A 136 25.72 -10.58 18.91
N LYS A 137 24.77 -11.47 18.61
CA LYS A 137 24.23 -12.41 19.59
C LYS A 137 25.33 -13.30 20.16
N ASN A 138 26.28 -13.73 19.33
CA ASN A 138 27.45 -14.48 19.77
C ASN A 138 28.29 -13.65 20.75
N VAL A 139 28.61 -12.40 20.42
CA VAL A 139 29.35 -11.48 21.30
C VAL A 139 28.66 -11.29 22.65
N ILE A 140 27.35 -11.02 22.65
CA ILE A 140 26.55 -10.90 23.87
C ILE A 140 26.65 -12.20 24.70
N SER A 141 26.52 -13.36 24.06
CA SER A 141 26.59 -14.65 24.75
C SER A 141 27.96 -14.93 25.39
N PHE A 142 29.06 -14.53 24.74
CA PHE A 142 30.41 -14.64 25.31
C PHE A 142 30.55 -13.77 26.56
N VAL A 143 30.04 -12.54 26.51
CA VAL A 143 30.09 -11.58 27.63
C VAL A 143 29.20 -11.99 28.79
N GLN A 144 28.05 -12.60 28.53
CA GLN A 144 27.16 -13.12 29.57
C GLN A 144 27.74 -14.35 30.27
N LYS A 145 28.37 -15.28 29.52
CA LYS A 145 28.98 -16.49 30.08
C LYS A 145 30.18 -16.19 30.98
N SER A 146 30.96 -15.16 30.63
CA SER A 146 32.11 -14.73 31.43
C SER A 146 32.12 -13.20 31.57
N PRO A 147 31.40 -12.66 32.58
CA PRO A 147 31.30 -11.21 32.80
C PRO A 147 32.63 -10.54 33.16
N HIS A 148 33.61 -11.35 33.58
CA HIS A 148 34.95 -10.92 33.91
C HIS A 148 35.90 -11.19 32.74
N CYS A 149 35.86 -10.32 31.72
CA CYS A 149 36.77 -10.41 30.56
C CYS A 149 38.27 -10.34 30.87
N SER A 150 38.66 -10.01 32.12
CA SER A 150 40.03 -10.19 32.60
C SER A 150 40.48 -11.65 32.68
N ASN A 151 39.53 -12.59 32.75
CA ASN A 151 39.79 -14.03 32.83
C ASN A 151 39.60 -14.72 31.49
N TRP A 152 39.32 -13.95 30.43
CA TRP A 152 39.17 -14.51 29.10
C TRP A 152 40.50 -14.98 28.56
N THR A 153 40.46 -16.15 27.95
CA THR A 153 41.54 -16.68 27.14
C THR A 153 41.83 -15.75 25.94
N SER A 154 43.02 -15.90 25.35
CA SER A 154 43.35 -15.20 24.11
C SER A 154 42.38 -15.55 22.97
N ASP A 155 41.84 -16.77 22.97
CA ASP A 155 40.91 -17.25 21.95
C ASP A 155 39.52 -16.61 22.08
N GLU A 156 39.02 -16.39 23.30
CA GLU A 156 37.75 -15.69 23.54
C GLU A 156 37.82 -14.22 23.12
N HIS A 157 38.92 -13.53 23.44
CA HIS A 157 39.15 -12.17 22.98
C HIS A 157 39.20 -12.09 21.44
N ARG A 158 39.89 -13.02 20.80
CA ARG A 158 39.97 -13.10 19.33
C ARG A 158 38.60 -13.36 18.72
N ALA A 159 37.83 -14.31 19.25
CA ALA A 159 36.49 -14.62 18.75
C ALA A 159 35.54 -13.41 18.84
N VAL A 160 35.55 -12.67 19.96
CA VAL A 160 34.73 -11.46 20.11
C VAL A 160 35.18 -10.36 19.15
N HIS A 161 36.49 -10.15 19.01
CA HIS A 161 37.05 -9.20 18.05
C HIS A 161 36.60 -9.53 16.62
N GLU A 162 36.79 -10.77 16.18
CA GLU A 162 36.42 -11.23 14.84
C GLU A 162 34.93 -11.04 14.56
N ASN A 163 34.04 -11.37 15.51
CA ASN A 163 32.61 -11.17 15.34
C ASN A 163 32.24 -9.68 15.22
N LEU A 164 32.89 -8.80 15.99
CA LEU A 164 32.67 -7.35 15.92
C LEU A 164 33.21 -6.74 14.62
N VAL A 165 34.40 -7.15 14.17
CA VAL A 165 34.98 -6.74 12.88
C VAL A 165 34.10 -7.20 11.73
N LEU A 166 33.68 -8.47 11.75
CA LEU A 166 32.78 -9.03 10.75
C LEU A 166 31.46 -8.24 10.72
N PHE A 167 30.87 -7.94 11.88
CA PHE A 167 29.64 -7.15 11.92
C PHE A 167 29.83 -5.71 11.42
N ALA A 168 30.88 -5.01 11.85
CA ALA A 168 31.16 -3.64 11.46
C ALA A 168 31.45 -3.49 9.95
N SER A 169 32.13 -4.47 9.36
CA SER A 169 32.51 -4.47 7.94
C SER A 169 31.36 -4.78 6.98
N LYS A 170 30.26 -5.38 7.46
CA LYS A 170 29.11 -5.74 6.62
C LYS A 170 28.43 -4.51 6.06
N LYS A 171 28.04 -4.58 4.79
CA LYS A 171 27.21 -3.55 4.16
C LYS A 171 25.83 -3.55 4.82
N ASN A 172 25.28 -2.37 5.08
CA ASN A 172 23.94 -2.28 5.61
C ASN A 172 22.92 -2.76 4.56
N PRO A 173 22.07 -3.73 4.91
CA PRO A 173 21.14 -4.34 3.98
C PRO A 173 20.01 -3.39 3.54
N PHE A 174 19.73 -2.31 4.28
CA PHE A 174 18.65 -1.35 3.99
C PHE A 174 19.10 -0.14 3.16
N SER A 175 20.40 0.07 3.00
CA SER A 175 20.91 1.27 2.30
C SER A 175 20.65 1.23 0.79
N GLN A 176 20.55 0.03 0.19
CA GLN A 176 20.24 -0.13 -1.25
C GLN A 176 18.75 -0.02 -1.56
N THR A 177 17.91 -0.41 -0.60
CA THR A 177 16.44 -0.34 -0.68
C THR A 177 15.91 0.95 -0.05
N GLY A 178 16.78 1.95 0.11
CA GLY A 178 16.49 3.16 0.86
C GLY A 178 15.45 4.11 0.23
N PRO A 179 15.22 5.28 0.88
CA PRO A 179 14.23 6.27 0.47
C PRO A 179 14.23 6.70 -1.02
N PRO A 180 15.37 6.70 -1.76
CA PRO A 180 15.37 7.04 -3.19
C PRO A 180 14.47 6.13 -4.04
N ASN A 181 14.51 4.82 -3.83
CA ASN A 181 13.70 3.86 -4.59
C ASN A 181 12.20 4.06 -4.29
N PHE A 182 11.87 4.30 -3.02
CA PHE A 182 10.51 4.64 -2.60
C PHE A 182 10.01 5.95 -3.23
N ARG A 183 10.89 6.95 -3.38
CA ARG A 183 10.54 8.26 -3.97
C ARG A 183 10.31 8.14 -5.48
N GLU A 184 11.14 7.37 -6.19
CA GLU A 184 10.95 7.12 -7.61
C GLU A 184 9.64 6.38 -7.86
N LEU A 185 9.37 5.33 -7.08
CA LEU A 185 8.11 4.60 -7.10
C LEU A 185 6.90 5.52 -6.81
N HIS A 186 6.98 6.32 -5.75
CA HIS A 186 5.93 7.27 -5.37
C HIS A 186 5.64 8.27 -6.49
N ASN A 187 6.66 8.80 -7.16
CA ASN A 187 6.50 9.73 -8.28
C ASN A 187 5.78 9.06 -9.46
N GLY A 188 6.18 7.84 -9.82
CA GLY A 188 5.52 7.05 -10.86
C GLY A 188 4.05 6.77 -10.53
N HIS A 189 3.76 6.38 -9.29
CA HIS A 189 2.41 6.10 -8.79
C HIS A 189 1.53 7.35 -8.74
N THR A 190 2.09 8.49 -8.32
CA THR A 190 1.39 9.78 -8.28
C THR A 190 0.99 10.23 -9.68
N LEU A 191 1.90 10.10 -10.66
CA LEU A 191 1.62 10.43 -12.05
C LEU A 191 0.49 9.56 -12.60
N LEU A 192 0.54 8.25 -12.35
CA LEU A 192 -0.49 7.33 -12.80
C LEU A 192 -1.84 7.63 -12.12
N LEU A 193 -1.86 7.82 -10.80
CA LEU A 193 -3.06 8.18 -10.05
C LEU A 193 -3.67 9.49 -10.58
N HIS A 194 -2.87 10.52 -10.79
CA HIS A 194 -3.31 11.79 -11.37
C HIS A 194 -3.92 11.61 -12.77
N ASN A 195 -3.29 10.80 -13.63
CA ASN A 195 -3.83 10.49 -14.96
C ASN A 195 -5.19 9.80 -14.87
N LEU A 196 -5.38 8.91 -13.89
CA LEU A 196 -6.68 8.25 -13.65
C LEU A 196 -7.74 9.21 -13.11
N THR A 197 -7.42 9.95 -12.04
CA THR A 197 -8.37 10.88 -11.40
C THR A 197 -8.78 11.99 -12.35
N SER A 198 -7.83 12.52 -13.15
CA SER A 198 -8.14 13.56 -14.13
C SER A 198 -9.04 13.05 -15.26
N SER A 199 -8.84 11.81 -15.73
CA SER A 199 -9.69 11.18 -16.74
C SER A 199 -11.12 10.93 -16.24
N GLN A 200 -11.26 10.51 -14.98
CA GLN A 200 -12.55 10.31 -14.32
C GLN A 200 -13.26 11.65 -14.11
N CYS A 201 -12.57 12.66 -13.59
CA CYS A 201 -13.12 13.99 -13.34
C CYS A 201 -13.61 14.67 -14.64
N LYS A 202 -12.88 14.52 -15.75
CA LYS A 202 -13.31 14.99 -17.08
C LYS A 202 -14.60 14.29 -17.53
N LYS A 203 -14.73 12.97 -17.30
CA LYS A 203 -15.91 12.18 -17.68
C LYS A 203 -17.13 12.46 -16.78
N THR A 204 -16.95 12.63 -15.46
CA THR A 204 -18.03 12.95 -14.52
C THR A 204 -18.56 14.36 -14.71
N LYS A 205 -17.68 15.35 -14.94
CA LYS A 205 -18.07 16.72 -15.32
C LYS A 205 -18.91 16.72 -16.61
N LYS A 206 -18.52 15.95 -17.63
CA LYS A 206 -19.30 15.76 -18.86
C LYS A 206 -20.66 15.09 -18.61
N LYS A 207 -20.74 14.08 -17.72
CA LYS A 207 -22.02 13.42 -17.32
C LYS A 207 -22.95 14.40 -16.61
N LYS A 208 -22.45 15.19 -15.65
CA LYS A 208 -23.22 16.24 -14.97
C LYS A 208 -23.78 17.26 -15.96
N ARG A 209 -22.96 17.74 -16.91
CA ARG A 209 -23.37 18.69 -17.95
C ARG A 209 -24.45 18.10 -18.88
N LYS A 210 -24.31 16.83 -19.30
CA LYS A 210 -25.34 16.12 -20.07
C LYS A 210 -26.64 15.90 -19.29
N ASN A 211 -26.56 15.61 -17.99
CA ASN A 211 -27.76 15.42 -17.17
C ASN A 211 -28.47 16.74 -16.87
N LEU A 212 -27.74 17.84 -16.71
CA LEU A 212 -28.31 19.19 -16.63
C LEU A 212 -29.01 19.57 -17.95
N LEU A 213 -28.39 19.31 -19.09
CA LEU A 213 -29.01 19.55 -20.39
C LEU A 213 -30.28 18.71 -20.59
N LYS A 214 -30.30 17.46 -20.14
CA LYS A 214 -31.52 16.63 -20.14
C LYS A 214 -32.61 17.21 -19.24
N ARG A 215 -32.28 17.69 -18.05
CA ARG A 215 -33.25 18.33 -17.14
C ARG A 215 -33.85 19.59 -17.79
N ALA A 216 -33.03 20.37 -18.49
CA ALA A 216 -33.49 21.53 -19.25
C ALA A 216 -34.41 21.13 -20.41
N ILE A 217 -34.07 20.08 -21.18
CA ILE A 217 -34.90 19.58 -22.28
C ILE A 217 -36.24 19.01 -21.78
N VAL A 218 -36.23 18.22 -20.69
CA VAL A 218 -37.47 17.71 -20.08
C VAL A 218 -38.34 18.86 -19.56
N GLY A 219 -37.73 19.86 -18.92
CA GLY A 219 -38.44 21.08 -18.52
C GLY A 219 -39.06 21.81 -19.72
N PHE A 220 -38.33 21.94 -20.83
CA PHE A 220 -38.82 22.57 -22.06
C PHE A 220 -39.98 21.80 -22.69
N ILE A 221 -39.93 20.46 -22.72
CA ILE A 221 -41.02 19.62 -23.24
C ILE A 221 -42.29 19.77 -22.40
N VAL A 222 -42.16 19.80 -21.07
CA VAL A 222 -43.29 20.01 -20.16
C VAL A 222 -43.93 21.38 -20.40
N MET A 223 -43.11 22.44 -20.53
CA MET A 223 -43.58 23.79 -20.85
C MET A 223 -44.31 23.87 -22.20
N MET A 224 -43.77 23.21 -23.24
CA MET A 224 -44.42 23.14 -24.56
C MET A 224 -45.72 22.34 -24.52
N GLY A 225 -45.81 21.28 -23.70
CA GLY A 225 -47.03 20.50 -23.51
C GLY A 225 -48.16 21.31 -22.84
N PHE A 226 -47.82 22.10 -21.82
CA PHE A 226 -48.77 23.05 -21.20
C PHE A 226 -49.18 24.16 -22.17
N GLY A 227 -48.25 24.66 -22.99
CA GLY A 227 -48.55 25.62 -24.05
C GLY A 227 -49.51 25.06 -25.11
N ALA A 228 -49.32 23.82 -25.54
CA ALA A 228 -50.21 23.15 -26.49
C ALA A 228 -51.60 22.90 -25.89
N LEU A 229 -51.70 22.57 -24.60
CA LEU A 229 -52.99 22.44 -23.90
C LEU A 229 -53.73 23.79 -23.82
N ALA A 230 -53.02 24.88 -23.51
CA ALA A 230 -53.59 26.22 -23.51
C ALA A 230 -54.02 26.66 -24.93
N PHE A 231 -53.23 26.33 -25.95
CA PHE A 231 -53.56 26.64 -27.36
C PHE A 231 -54.75 25.82 -27.86
N ALA A 232 -54.87 24.55 -27.46
CA ALA A 232 -56.02 23.70 -27.75
C ALA A 232 -57.30 24.23 -27.08
N LEU A 233 -57.21 24.73 -25.84
CA LEU A 233 -58.33 25.38 -25.16
C LEU A 233 -58.75 26.68 -25.87
N LEU A 234 -57.80 27.45 -26.42
CA LEU A 234 -58.09 28.65 -27.22
C LEU A 234 -58.74 28.34 -28.58
N LEU A 235 -58.38 27.22 -29.21
CA LEU A 235 -58.99 26.76 -30.46
C LEU A 235 -60.45 26.29 -30.28
N VAL A 236 -60.80 25.72 -29.12
CA VAL A 236 -62.20 25.39 -28.77
C VAL A 236 -63.07 26.64 -28.66
N SER A 237 -62.48 27.80 -28.33
CA SER A 237 -63.17 29.09 -28.30
C SER A 237 -63.23 29.83 -29.65
N ASN A 238 -62.39 29.47 -30.63
CA ASN A 238 -62.35 30.10 -31.95
C ASN A 238 -62.17 29.05 -33.07
N PRO A 239 -63.26 28.50 -33.64
CA PRO A 239 -63.19 27.37 -34.58
C PRO A 239 -62.72 27.72 -36.01
N CYS A 240 -62.02 28.84 -36.24
CA CYS A 240 -61.77 29.34 -37.61
C CYS A 240 -60.39 29.05 -38.22
N LEU A 241 -59.51 28.25 -37.59
CA LEU A 241 -58.21 27.90 -38.18
C LEU A 241 -57.92 26.40 -38.03
N LEU A 242 -58.64 25.58 -38.80
CA LEU A 242 -58.24 24.20 -39.11
C LEU A 242 -57.28 24.22 -40.29
N GLY A 243 -55.99 24.03 -40.02
CA GLY A 243 -55.01 23.82 -41.07
C GLY A 243 -53.64 23.49 -40.51
N LEU A 244 -53.27 22.21 -40.65
CA LEU A 244 -51.93 21.64 -40.49
C LEU A 244 -51.57 21.11 -39.09
N VAL A 245 -52.01 19.87 -38.81
CA VAL A 245 -51.42 19.04 -37.74
C VAL A 245 -50.59 17.93 -38.40
N ALA A 246 -49.27 18.06 -38.36
CA ALA A 246 -48.35 16.98 -38.68
C ALA A 246 -48.18 16.06 -37.45
N PRO A 247 -48.09 14.72 -37.60
CA PRO A 247 -48.06 13.80 -36.47
C PRO A 247 -46.76 13.92 -35.63
N PRO A 248 -46.82 14.07 -34.30
CA PRO A 248 -45.64 14.14 -33.42
C PRO A 248 -44.95 12.77 -33.19
N GLY A 249 -45.03 11.84 -34.15
CA GLY A 249 -44.55 10.46 -33.99
C GLY A 249 -43.02 10.30 -34.05
N LEU A 250 -42.31 11.20 -34.73
CA LEU A 250 -40.87 11.06 -34.97
C LEU A 250 -40.00 11.42 -33.76
N GLY A 251 -40.47 12.31 -32.88
CA GLY A 251 -39.72 12.72 -31.70
C GLY A 251 -39.56 11.59 -30.66
N MET A 252 -40.59 10.76 -30.51
CA MET A 252 -40.63 9.70 -29.50
C MET A 252 -39.70 8.52 -29.84
N TRP A 253 -39.58 8.17 -31.12
CA TRP A 253 -38.69 7.12 -31.60
C TRP A 253 -37.20 7.49 -31.49
N ALA A 254 -36.85 8.73 -31.84
CA ALA A 254 -35.49 9.25 -31.68
C ALA A 254 -35.07 9.31 -30.19
N LEU A 255 -35.98 9.70 -29.28
CA LEU A 255 -35.74 9.70 -27.84
C LEU A 255 -35.49 8.30 -27.28
N ALA A 256 -36.26 7.29 -27.70
CA ALA A 256 -36.07 5.90 -27.29
C ALA A 256 -34.71 5.34 -27.77
N HIS A 257 -34.31 5.65 -29.02
CA HIS A 257 -33.03 5.21 -29.57
C HIS A 257 -31.82 5.88 -28.88
N PHE A 258 -31.94 7.15 -28.48
CA PHE A 258 -30.89 7.86 -27.71
C PHE A 258 -30.78 7.40 -26.24
N MET A 259 -31.83 6.84 -25.67
CA MET A 259 -31.83 6.31 -24.29
C MET A 259 -31.23 4.90 -24.19
N LYS A 260 -31.33 4.09 -25.26
CA LYS A 260 -30.86 2.69 -25.28
C LYS A 260 -29.33 2.53 -25.33
N LYS A 261 -28.58 3.56 -25.75
CA LYS A 261 -27.10 3.50 -25.91
C LYS A 261 -26.31 3.82 -24.61
N ARG A 262 -26.79 3.40 -23.43
CA ARG A 262 -26.32 3.90 -22.12
C ARG A 262 -25.58 2.94 -21.18
N ALA A 263 -25.34 1.68 -21.55
CA ALA A 263 -24.68 0.72 -20.65
C ALA A 263 -23.13 0.72 -20.71
N GLU A 264 -22.52 1.39 -21.70
CA GLU A 264 -21.07 1.38 -21.95
C GLU A 264 -20.20 2.30 -21.03
N PRO A 265 -20.60 3.54 -20.69
CA PRO A 265 -19.70 4.47 -20.01
C PRO A 265 -19.53 4.20 -18.50
N GLU A 266 -20.44 3.47 -17.86
CA GLU A 266 -20.36 3.16 -16.43
C GLU A 266 -19.36 2.03 -16.15
N LYS A 267 -19.27 1.04 -17.05
CA LYS A 267 -18.28 -0.04 -16.96
C LYS A 267 -16.86 0.46 -17.16
N LEU A 268 -16.66 1.40 -18.08
CA LEU A 268 -15.34 1.99 -18.32
C LEU A 268 -14.89 2.91 -17.18
N LEU A 269 -15.83 3.45 -16.39
CA LEU A 269 -15.53 4.20 -15.17
C LEU A 269 -15.16 3.28 -14.01
N ALA A 270 -15.83 2.13 -13.86
CA ALA A 270 -15.52 1.11 -12.86
C ALA A 270 -14.12 0.50 -13.07
N LYS A 271 -13.75 0.19 -14.33
CA LYS A 271 -12.41 -0.31 -14.70
C LYS A 271 -11.27 0.60 -14.24
N VAL A 272 -11.41 1.91 -14.45
CA VAL A 272 -10.39 2.92 -14.08
C VAL A 272 -10.38 3.18 -12.58
N ASP A 273 -11.52 3.04 -11.91
CA ASP A 273 -11.66 3.21 -10.46
C ASP A 273 -10.97 2.10 -9.66
N ALA A 274 -11.08 0.85 -10.12
CA ALA A 274 -10.43 -0.30 -9.48
C ALA A 274 -8.89 -0.15 -9.47
N GLY A 275 -8.29 0.20 -10.61
CA GLY A 275 -6.84 0.39 -10.70
C GLY A 275 -6.33 1.63 -9.97
N ALA A 276 -7.10 2.73 -9.96
CA ALA A 276 -6.76 3.91 -9.16
C ALA A 276 -6.72 3.61 -7.66
N LYS A 277 -7.71 2.85 -7.16
CA LYS A 277 -7.73 2.36 -5.78
C LYS A 277 -6.56 1.44 -5.48
N GLY A 278 -6.23 0.52 -6.39
CA GLY A 278 -5.07 -0.36 -6.25
C GLY A 278 -3.76 0.41 -6.09
N VAL A 279 -3.51 1.38 -6.96
CA VAL A 279 -2.29 2.19 -6.93
C VAL A 279 -2.23 3.06 -5.67
N PHE A 280 -3.37 3.58 -5.22
CA PHE A 280 -3.45 4.33 -3.97
C PHE A 280 -3.09 3.47 -2.75
N VAL A 281 -3.61 2.25 -2.66
CA VAL A 281 -3.30 1.32 -1.57
C VAL A 281 -1.80 0.99 -1.56
N ILE A 282 -1.24 0.60 -2.70
CA ILE A 282 0.20 0.32 -2.82
C ILE A 282 1.02 1.54 -2.38
N MET A 283 0.67 2.75 -2.82
CA MET A 283 1.39 3.96 -2.41
C MET A 283 1.39 4.17 -0.88
N ASN A 284 0.25 3.91 -0.22
CA ASN A 284 0.12 4.01 1.23
C ASN A 284 0.95 2.93 1.97
N ASP A 285 0.99 1.71 1.45
CA ASP A 285 1.81 0.63 2.02
C ASP A 285 3.29 1.00 1.95
N PHE A 286 3.74 1.56 0.83
CA PHE A 286 5.12 1.98 0.62
C PHE A 286 5.52 3.17 1.49
N GLU A 287 4.62 4.11 1.77
CA GLU A 287 4.86 5.17 2.74
C GLU A 287 5.12 4.58 4.14
N THR A 288 4.31 3.59 4.52
CA THR A 288 4.46 2.89 5.81
C THR A 288 5.79 2.13 5.86
N MET A 289 6.12 1.34 4.84
CA MET A 289 7.38 0.61 4.75
C MET A 289 8.58 1.54 4.74
N SER A 290 8.57 2.63 3.98
CA SER A 290 9.68 3.58 3.88
C SER A 290 10.08 4.15 5.24
N ARG A 291 9.08 4.45 6.10
CA ARG A 291 9.32 4.93 7.47
C ARG A 291 9.96 3.87 8.35
N ILE A 292 9.60 2.59 8.19
CA ILE A 292 10.21 1.49 8.93
C ILE A 292 11.64 1.23 8.43
N VAL A 293 11.83 1.15 7.10
CA VAL A 293 13.14 0.96 6.46
C VAL A 293 14.12 2.06 6.88
N LYS A 294 13.69 3.32 6.90
CA LYS A 294 14.54 4.43 7.36
C LYS A 294 14.99 4.27 8.81
N ARG A 295 14.11 3.79 9.70
CA ARG A 295 14.47 3.53 11.11
C ARG A 295 15.46 2.38 11.21
N LEU A 296 15.22 1.29 10.49
CA LEU A 296 16.11 0.13 10.44
C LEU A 296 17.47 0.45 9.85
N ASP A 297 17.53 1.28 8.80
CA ASP A 297 18.77 1.75 8.18
C ASP A 297 19.62 2.55 9.17
N HIS A 298 19.02 3.56 9.83
CA HIS A 298 19.72 4.35 10.84
C HIS A 298 20.18 3.51 12.04
N GLU A 299 19.33 2.62 12.55
CA GLU A 299 19.67 1.73 13.67
C GLU A 299 20.80 0.76 13.27
N THR A 300 20.78 0.23 12.05
CA THR A 300 21.84 -0.67 11.56
C THR A 300 23.18 0.07 11.42
N GLU A 301 23.19 1.28 10.86
CA GLU A 301 24.42 2.11 10.80
C GLU A 301 24.93 2.47 12.20
N HIS A 302 24.03 2.84 13.12
CA HIS A 302 24.39 3.12 14.51
C HIS A 302 25.06 1.90 15.17
N ARG A 303 24.45 0.72 15.06
CA ARG A 303 25.01 -0.51 15.63
C ARG A 303 26.37 -0.87 15.03
N LYS A 304 26.55 -0.68 13.73
CA LYS A 304 27.85 -0.88 13.07
C LYS A 304 28.89 0.10 13.57
N PHE A 305 28.52 1.37 13.72
CA PHE A 305 29.39 2.40 14.27
C PHE A 305 29.82 2.08 15.71
N VAL A 306 28.89 1.62 16.55
CA VAL A 306 29.19 1.17 17.93
C VAL A 306 30.11 -0.06 17.92
N ALA A 307 29.88 -1.02 17.03
CA ALA A 307 30.78 -2.17 16.86
C ALA A 307 32.20 -1.73 16.45
N ASP A 308 32.32 -0.80 15.51
CA ASP A 308 33.59 -0.28 15.01
C ASP A 308 34.37 0.51 16.09
N ILE A 309 33.67 1.28 16.95
CA ILE A 309 34.30 1.88 18.14
C ILE A 309 34.86 0.79 19.07
N CYS A 310 34.09 -0.28 19.28
CA CYS A 310 34.51 -1.39 20.13
C CYS A 310 35.74 -2.11 19.57
N VAL A 311 35.81 -2.31 18.26
CA VAL A 311 36.98 -2.89 17.57
C VAL A 311 38.22 -2.02 17.80
N ARG A 312 38.11 -0.71 17.58
CA ARG A 312 39.24 0.23 17.73
C ARG A 312 39.75 0.37 19.15
N LYS A 313 38.90 0.12 20.15
CA LYS A 313 39.23 0.23 21.59
C LYS A 313 39.20 -1.12 22.29
N LEU A 314 39.36 -2.22 21.54
CA LEU A 314 39.28 -3.55 22.12
C LEU A 314 40.46 -3.78 23.07
N GLY A 315 40.14 -3.97 24.36
CA GLY A 315 41.10 -3.97 25.47
C GLY A 315 40.60 -3.13 26.64
N GLU A 316 39.78 -2.11 26.37
CA GLU A 316 39.05 -1.39 27.40
C GLU A 316 37.78 -2.16 27.80
N LYS A 317 37.85 -2.94 28.90
CA LYS A 317 36.70 -3.68 29.47
C LYS A 317 35.43 -2.85 29.58
N LYS A 318 35.56 -1.56 29.92
CA LYS A 318 34.42 -0.64 30.06
C LYS A 318 33.72 -0.40 28.72
N VAL A 319 34.47 -0.28 27.62
CA VAL A 319 33.92 -0.06 26.28
C VAL A 319 33.13 -1.29 25.81
N LEU A 320 33.71 -2.48 25.93
CA LEU A 320 33.03 -3.73 25.55
C LEU A 320 31.71 -3.93 26.32
N LYS A 321 31.72 -3.65 27.63
CA LYS A 321 30.52 -3.76 28.47
C LYS A 321 29.43 -2.77 28.06
N GLU A 322 29.80 -1.52 27.76
CA GLU A 322 28.81 -0.51 27.33
C GLU A 322 28.25 -0.83 25.94
N VAL A 323 29.09 -1.30 25.03
CA VAL A 323 28.69 -1.74 23.68
C VAL A 323 27.70 -2.90 23.74
N VAL A 324 27.96 -3.91 24.59
CA VAL A 324 27.05 -5.04 24.77
C VAL A 324 25.71 -4.58 25.34
N LYS A 325 25.73 -3.70 26.34
CA LYS A 325 24.52 -3.13 26.94
C LYS A 325 23.71 -2.31 25.93
N GLU A 326 24.37 -1.54 25.08
CA GLU A 326 23.73 -0.80 23.98
C GLU A 326 23.03 -1.78 23.02
N PHE A 327 23.73 -2.86 22.60
CA PHE A 327 23.11 -3.86 21.74
C PHE A 327 21.91 -4.53 22.38
N GLU A 328 21.98 -4.92 23.65
CA GLU A 328 20.87 -5.53 24.38
C GLU A 328 19.67 -4.58 24.52
N THR A 329 19.93 -3.29 24.77
CA THR A 329 18.87 -2.28 24.98
C THR A 329 18.04 -2.05 23.72
N HIS A 330 18.69 -2.03 22.55
CA HIS A 330 18.04 -1.76 21.27
C HIS A 330 17.54 -3.02 20.55
N GLU A 331 17.89 -4.21 21.06
CA GLU A 331 17.65 -5.49 20.40
C GLU A 331 16.16 -5.79 20.16
N THR A 332 15.32 -5.60 21.17
CA THR A 332 13.89 -5.90 21.10
C THR A 332 13.20 -4.99 20.10
N CYS A 333 13.45 -3.68 20.18
CA CYS A 333 12.88 -2.70 19.27
C CYS A 333 13.32 -2.93 17.83
N PHE A 334 14.60 -3.27 17.60
CA PHE A 334 15.11 -3.61 16.29
C PHE A 334 14.39 -4.83 15.69
N MET A 335 14.20 -5.88 16.48
CA MET A 335 13.49 -7.08 16.04
C MET A 335 12.01 -6.85 15.77
N GLU A 336 11.34 -6.05 16.61
CA GLU A 336 9.95 -5.63 16.39
C GLU A 336 9.82 -4.85 15.07
N GLN A 337 10.77 -3.96 14.76
CA GLN A 337 10.76 -3.23 13.49
C GLN A 337 10.98 -4.14 12.27
N LEU A 338 11.85 -5.15 12.38
CA LEU A 338 12.04 -6.14 11.31
C LEU A 338 10.78 -6.98 11.08
N GLU A 339 10.13 -7.43 12.15
CA GLU A 339 8.88 -8.19 12.07
C GLU A 339 7.73 -7.34 11.52
N GLU A 340 7.64 -6.09 11.95
CA GLU A 340 6.65 -5.14 11.43
C GLU A 340 6.88 -4.86 9.94
N LEU A 341 8.13 -4.66 9.51
CA LEU A 341 8.43 -4.49 8.08
C LEU A 341 8.01 -5.71 7.26
N GLU A 342 8.32 -6.92 7.75
CA GLU A 342 7.95 -8.18 7.09
C GLU A 342 6.43 -8.33 6.96
N LYS A 343 5.68 -8.02 8.03
CA LYS A 343 4.21 -8.00 8.01
C LYS A 343 3.66 -7.06 6.96
N GLN A 344 4.18 -5.83 6.89
CA GLN A 344 3.74 -4.84 5.91
C GLN A 344 4.04 -5.29 4.47
N ILE A 345 5.17 -5.98 4.24
CA ILE A 345 5.47 -6.55 2.93
C ILE A 345 4.44 -7.61 2.52
N TYR A 346 4.07 -8.52 3.43
CA TYR A 346 3.05 -9.53 3.13
C TYR A 346 1.67 -8.93 2.87
N LEU A 347 1.29 -7.90 3.63
CA LEU A 347 0.06 -7.14 3.35
C LEU A 347 0.09 -6.49 1.97
N CYS A 348 1.21 -5.85 1.60
CA CYS A 348 1.32 -5.21 0.29
C CYS A 348 1.21 -6.21 -0.86
N TYR A 349 1.83 -7.38 -0.75
CA TYR A 349 1.63 -8.44 -1.76
C TYR A 349 0.17 -8.89 -1.86
N LEU A 350 -0.55 -9.00 -0.73
CA LEU A 350 -1.99 -9.29 -0.74
C LEU A 350 -2.78 -8.20 -1.46
N ASP A 351 -2.46 -6.93 -1.19
CA ASP A 351 -3.14 -5.80 -1.81
C ASP A 351 -2.81 -5.67 -3.31
N ILE A 352 -1.58 -5.97 -3.71
CA ILE A 352 -1.18 -6.09 -5.12
C ILE A 352 -1.99 -7.20 -5.79
N ASN A 353 -2.04 -8.41 -5.22
CA ASN A 353 -2.78 -9.54 -5.80
C ASN A 353 -4.28 -9.26 -5.86
N ARG A 354 -4.85 -8.68 -4.80
CA ARG A 354 -6.27 -8.33 -4.75
C ARG A 354 -6.60 -7.26 -5.78
N SER A 355 -5.80 -6.21 -5.87
CA SER A 355 -6.01 -5.14 -6.84
C SER A 355 -5.85 -5.64 -8.28
N THR A 356 -4.85 -6.48 -8.53
CA THR A 356 -4.61 -7.10 -9.83
C THR A 356 -5.79 -7.97 -10.27
N ARG A 357 -6.32 -8.81 -9.37
CA ARG A 357 -7.53 -9.61 -9.63
C ARG A 357 -8.75 -8.72 -9.92
N MET A 358 -8.93 -7.61 -9.21
CA MET A 358 -10.03 -6.68 -9.47
C MET A 358 -9.89 -6.03 -10.85
N VAL A 359 -8.70 -5.52 -11.19
CA VAL A 359 -8.42 -4.93 -12.51
C VAL A 359 -8.65 -5.97 -13.61
N THR A 360 -8.13 -7.18 -13.45
CA THR A 360 -8.28 -8.28 -14.43
C THR A 360 -9.75 -8.68 -14.62
N LYS A 361 -10.53 -8.83 -13.53
CA LYS A 361 -11.97 -9.12 -13.61
C LYS A 361 -12.74 -8.02 -14.36
N GLU A 362 -12.51 -6.76 -13.99
CA GLU A 362 -13.15 -5.64 -14.66
C GLU A 362 -12.76 -5.55 -16.14
N MET A 363 -11.56 -6.03 -16.50
CA MET A 363 -11.13 -6.15 -17.89
C MET A 363 -11.82 -7.31 -18.62
N MET A 364 -11.83 -8.53 -18.04
CA MET A 364 -12.39 -9.75 -18.63
C MET A 364 -13.93 -9.78 -18.73
N VAL A 365 -14.65 -9.00 -17.93
CA VAL A 365 -16.14 -8.98 -17.91
C VAL A 365 -16.79 -8.58 -19.25
N ARG A 366 -16.03 -8.19 -20.29
CA ARG A 366 -16.52 -8.10 -21.68
C ARG A 366 -15.38 -8.29 -22.69
N CYS A 367 -15.16 -9.53 -23.10
CA CYS A 367 -14.95 -9.83 -24.52
C CYS A 367 -16.28 -10.29 -25.10
#